data_AF-A0A8J5IM34-F1
#
_entry.id   AF-A0A8J5IM34-F1
#
_cell.length_a   1.000
_cell.length_b   1.000
_cell.length_c   1.000
_cell.angle_alpha   90.00
_cell.angle_beta   90.00
_cell.angle_gamma   90.00
#
_symmetry.space_group_name_H-M   'P 1'
#
loop_
_entity.id
_entity.type
_entity.pdbx_description
1 polymer ?
#
loop_
_entity_poly.entity_id
_entity_poly.type
_entity_poly.pdbx_seq_one_letter_code
_entity_poly.pdbx_strand_id
1 'polypeptide(L)'
;MSENALLIDLMEARASHQEAHSARGFHQKLLKLPDLPPSGCGDNCSHVVDWIDSELRSLDRVEAYSQVLQTDETSTPRTNVYGILRASPLADGKEAIVLVTHYRNVGADSGENSGLSLGLALLKYLSRAKWLAKDVILLAADDGYLDGSDEYAPGTEAWLQAYHLDPIESGLQGGLSMRAGVIRAAVNLETLYDSRHVDSVGIYTAGMNGQLPNLDLVNTAVRAFRQHQIPTILDRADVQQDGEHKSYVSRALEFVSSLSEEYTPPEFKERARNYLTNLKGMLHFMTTLATGPSGPHANFISYNIDSITLSLTKSQTSGGRPLASRDVLRSIEMVVRALSNLEEKLHQSFFLYVLPSTSTFVSVGEYIYVVLLVISPAIAHLLYLANQTTGMRVALSLTVFLVVETLCVLLLVGISKNFATPTALLQTFSSSNTSATRWFGLAIAISVTQALTILVVMPTLRSVAGFSGCVEIYDWRKKVTTYEAEEQSKLLQESTKATEKTVVDTKPDANNDIPKLDSGWRAIKFFTMAVIVYVVLV
;
A
#
# COMPACT_ATOMS: atom_id res chain seq x y z
N MET A 1 9.22 8.13 18.04
CA MET A 1 8.79 6.87 18.68
C MET A 1 7.33 7.07 19.05
N SER A 2 6.42 6.26 18.52
CA SER A 2 5.04 6.25 19.03
C SER A 2 5.08 5.64 20.44
N GLU A 3 4.33 6.24 21.37
CA GLU A 3 4.04 5.64 22.66
C GLU A 3 3.23 4.36 22.38
N ASN A 4 3.88 3.20 22.44
CA ASN A 4 3.18 1.93 22.26
C ASN A 4 2.24 1.72 23.44
N ALA A 5 0.93 1.67 23.21
CA ALA A 5 -0.07 1.41 24.25
C ALA A 5 0.11 0.05 24.94
N LEU A 6 0.81 -0.89 24.28
CA LEU A 6 0.99 -2.26 24.72
C LEU A 6 2.17 -2.50 25.68
N LEU A 7 2.93 -1.45 26.04
CA LEU A 7 3.99 -1.45 27.07
C LEU A 7 4.93 -2.68 27.05
N ILE A 8 5.26 -3.16 25.86
CA ILE A 8 5.96 -4.45 25.68
C ILE A 8 7.34 -4.47 26.32
N ASP A 9 7.98 -3.31 26.42
CA ASP A 9 9.32 -3.14 27.01
C ASP A 9 9.32 -3.41 28.54
N LEU A 10 8.15 -3.48 29.18
CA LEU A 10 7.99 -3.81 30.61
C LEU A 10 7.66 -5.30 30.84
N MET A 11 7.50 -6.09 29.78
CA MET A 11 7.10 -7.50 29.87
C MET A 11 8.29 -8.45 29.63
N GLU A 12 8.45 -9.44 30.50
CA GLU A 12 9.44 -10.51 30.30
C GLU A 12 8.75 -11.83 29.93
N ALA A 13 9.12 -12.39 28.78
CA ALA A 13 8.71 -13.73 28.36
C ALA A 13 9.23 -14.80 29.34
N ARG A 14 8.38 -15.75 29.70
CA ARG A 14 8.70 -16.83 30.64
C ARG A 14 8.83 -18.20 29.98
N ALA A 15 8.53 -18.33 28.69
CA ALA A 15 8.77 -19.56 27.93
C ALA A 15 10.25 -19.97 28.05
N SER A 16 10.47 -21.23 28.35
CA SER A 16 11.78 -21.81 28.63
C SER A 16 12.19 -22.78 27.52
N HIS A 17 13.32 -23.45 27.69
CA HIS A 17 13.73 -24.53 26.79
C HIS A 17 12.76 -25.71 26.81
N GLN A 18 11.97 -25.88 27.87
CA GLN A 18 10.98 -26.96 27.97
C GLN A 18 9.85 -26.78 26.94
N GLU A 19 9.35 -25.55 26.77
CA GLU A 19 8.30 -25.23 25.80
C GLU A 19 8.82 -25.40 24.37
N ALA A 20 10.04 -24.94 24.10
CA ALA A 20 10.71 -25.16 22.82
C ALA A 20 10.90 -26.65 22.50
N HIS A 21 11.28 -27.45 23.50
CA HIS A 21 11.36 -28.91 23.35
C HIS A 21 9.98 -29.52 23.13
N SER A 22 8.92 -28.99 23.75
CA SER A 22 7.56 -29.46 23.51
C SER A 22 7.10 -29.18 22.08
N ALA A 23 7.44 -28.03 21.50
CA ALA A 23 7.15 -27.71 20.09
C ALA A 23 7.81 -28.71 19.15
N ARG A 24 9.13 -28.93 19.31
CA ARG A 24 9.86 -29.96 18.57
C ARG A 24 9.25 -31.35 18.75
N GLY A 25 8.80 -31.68 19.96
CA GLY A 25 8.14 -32.94 20.27
C GLY A 25 6.83 -33.12 19.50
N PHE A 26 5.98 -32.10 19.44
CA PHE A 26 4.75 -32.14 18.63
C PHE A 26 5.07 -32.28 17.14
N HIS A 27 6.05 -31.53 16.64
CA HIS A 27 6.46 -31.63 15.24
C HIS A 27 6.98 -33.04 14.90
N GLN A 28 7.87 -33.61 15.71
CA GLN A 28 8.38 -34.97 15.51
C GLN A 28 7.31 -36.04 15.59
N LYS A 29 6.28 -35.87 16.43
CA LYS A 29 5.13 -36.78 16.49
C LYS A 29 4.33 -36.73 15.19
N LEU A 30 4.06 -35.53 14.67
CA LEU A 30 3.35 -35.34 13.41
C LEU A 30 4.10 -36.03 12.26
N LEU A 31 5.43 -35.86 12.18
CA LEU A 31 6.26 -36.49 11.15
C LEU A 31 6.33 -38.03 11.25
N LYS A 32 5.93 -38.61 12.38
CA LYS A 32 5.87 -40.07 12.58
C LYS A 32 4.51 -40.68 12.22
N LEU A 33 3.54 -39.87 11.79
CA LEU A 33 2.26 -40.39 11.34
C LEU A 33 2.46 -41.29 10.11
N PRO A 34 1.74 -42.42 10.03
CA PRO A 34 1.76 -43.26 8.85
C PRO A 34 1.22 -42.48 7.64
N ASP A 35 1.75 -42.77 6.46
CA ASP A 35 1.29 -42.23 5.18
C ASP A 35 1.37 -40.69 5.05
N LEU A 36 2.17 -40.00 5.87
CA LEU A 36 2.44 -38.57 5.70
C LEU A 36 3.55 -38.34 4.65
N PRO A 37 3.25 -37.73 3.49
CA PRO A 37 4.25 -37.39 2.48
C PRO A 37 5.27 -36.36 3.00
N PRO A 38 6.47 -36.28 2.40
CA PRO A 38 7.50 -35.32 2.81
C PRO A 38 7.06 -33.85 2.68
N SER A 39 6.16 -33.55 1.74
CA SER A 39 5.57 -32.23 1.52
C SER A 39 4.32 -31.95 2.36
N GLY A 40 3.87 -32.88 3.21
CA GLY A 40 2.62 -32.79 3.97
C GLY A 40 1.48 -33.62 3.37
N CYS A 41 0.31 -33.62 4.03
CA CYS A 41 -0.81 -34.53 3.73
C CYS A 41 -1.56 -34.24 2.42
N GLY A 42 -1.35 -33.08 1.78
CA GLY A 42 -1.94 -32.78 0.47
C GLY A 42 -3.47 -32.76 0.52
N ASP A 43 -4.13 -33.57 -0.30
CA ASP A 43 -5.59 -33.56 -0.41
C ASP A 43 -6.29 -34.47 0.61
N ASN A 44 -5.59 -35.48 1.15
CA ASN A 44 -6.15 -36.41 2.13
C ASN A 44 -5.49 -36.24 3.50
N CYS A 45 -6.08 -35.37 4.31
CA CYS A 45 -5.55 -35.00 5.62
C CYS A 45 -6.33 -35.56 6.80
N SER A 46 -7.19 -36.57 6.61
CA SER A 46 -8.03 -37.14 7.69
C SER A 46 -7.20 -37.58 8.90
N HIS A 47 -6.11 -38.32 8.67
CA HIS A 47 -5.22 -38.78 9.73
C HIS A 47 -4.53 -37.63 10.49
N VAL A 48 -4.19 -36.55 9.79
CA VAL A 48 -3.59 -35.35 10.41
C VAL A 48 -4.62 -34.61 11.25
N VAL A 49 -5.84 -34.45 10.73
CA VAL A 49 -6.98 -33.86 11.43
C VAL A 49 -7.30 -34.62 12.72
N ASP A 50 -7.40 -35.96 12.64
CA ASP A 50 -7.64 -36.82 13.80
C ASP A 50 -6.51 -36.70 14.84
N TRP A 51 -5.26 -36.64 14.37
CA TRP A 51 -4.11 -36.43 15.25
C TRP A 51 -4.17 -35.07 15.95
N ILE A 52 -4.47 -33.98 15.24
CA ILE A 52 -4.60 -32.63 15.82
C ILE A 52 -5.72 -32.62 16.88
N ASP A 53 -6.90 -33.17 16.57
CA ASP A 53 -8.01 -33.26 17.52
C ASP A 53 -7.59 -34.03 18.79
N SER A 54 -6.89 -35.16 18.62
CA SER A 54 -6.39 -35.96 19.76
C SER A 54 -5.37 -35.20 20.63
N GLU A 55 -4.43 -34.47 20.03
CA GLU A 55 -3.43 -33.70 20.77
C GLU A 55 -4.08 -32.49 21.45
N LEU A 56 -5.03 -31.80 20.82
CA LEU A 56 -5.80 -30.71 21.43
C LEU A 56 -6.59 -31.19 22.66
N ARG A 57 -7.31 -32.32 22.56
CA ARG A 57 -8.04 -32.92 23.69
C ARG A 57 -7.13 -33.38 24.83
N SER A 58 -5.88 -33.69 24.53
CA SER A 58 -4.88 -34.07 25.55
C SER A 58 -4.38 -32.90 26.38
N LEU A 59 -4.58 -31.66 25.90
CA LEU A 59 -4.14 -30.45 26.60
C LEU A 59 -5.14 -30.07 27.69
N ASP A 60 -4.61 -29.72 28.85
CA ASP A 60 -5.42 -29.27 29.98
C ASP A 60 -6.20 -27.99 29.63
N ARG A 61 -7.50 -27.97 29.96
CA ARG A 61 -8.42 -26.83 29.74
C ARG A 61 -8.64 -26.42 28.28
N VAL A 62 -8.33 -27.29 27.33
CA VAL A 62 -8.59 -27.05 25.90
C VAL A 62 -9.77 -27.90 25.43
N GLU A 63 -10.76 -27.25 24.84
CA GLU A 63 -11.90 -27.90 24.19
C GLU A 63 -11.64 -27.97 22.67
N ALA A 64 -11.66 -29.16 22.08
CA ALA A 64 -11.38 -29.38 20.66
C ALA A 64 -12.66 -29.60 19.84
N TYR A 65 -12.73 -28.96 18.67
CA TYR A 65 -13.84 -28.99 17.74
C TYR A 65 -13.33 -29.06 16.30
N SER A 66 -14.17 -29.58 15.40
CA SER A 66 -13.89 -29.59 13.96
C SER A 66 -15.06 -28.99 13.18
N GLN A 67 -14.74 -28.42 12.02
CA GLN A 67 -15.69 -27.86 11.09
C GLN A 67 -15.37 -28.42 9.70
N VAL A 68 -16.35 -29.07 9.08
CA VAL A 68 -16.23 -29.56 7.71
C VAL A 68 -16.79 -28.51 6.76
N LEU A 69 -15.98 -28.08 5.81
CA LEU A 69 -16.31 -27.15 4.74
C LEU A 69 -16.48 -27.92 3.44
N GLN A 70 -17.60 -27.68 2.76
CA GLN A 70 -17.83 -28.15 1.40
C GLN A 70 -18.21 -26.94 0.54
N THR A 71 -17.29 -26.52 -0.32
CA THR A 71 -17.45 -25.32 -1.16
C THR A 71 -18.33 -25.61 -2.38
N ASP A 72 -18.10 -26.76 -3.02
CA ASP A 72 -18.91 -27.30 -4.11
C ASP A 72 -19.18 -28.80 -3.89
N GLU A 73 -20.29 -29.34 -4.41
CA GLU A 73 -20.63 -30.78 -4.35
C GLU A 73 -19.53 -31.67 -4.96
N THR A 74 -18.73 -31.13 -5.89
CA THR A 74 -17.61 -31.83 -6.55
C THR A 74 -16.25 -31.61 -5.89
N SER A 75 -16.15 -30.69 -4.92
CA SER A 75 -14.89 -30.38 -4.22
C SER A 75 -14.65 -31.38 -3.08
N THR A 76 -13.38 -31.72 -2.83
CA THR A 76 -13.00 -32.51 -1.65
C THR A 76 -13.37 -31.75 -0.38
N PRO A 77 -14.09 -32.36 0.57
CA PRO A 77 -14.44 -31.69 1.81
C PRO A 77 -13.17 -31.32 2.57
N ARG A 78 -13.07 -30.05 2.97
CA ARG A 78 -11.96 -29.53 3.76
C ARG A 78 -12.36 -29.52 5.23
N THR A 79 -11.42 -29.71 6.14
CA THR A 79 -11.73 -29.74 7.57
C THR A 79 -10.87 -28.77 8.34
N ASN A 80 -11.48 -27.82 9.02
CA ASN A 80 -10.78 -27.01 10.01
C ASN A 80 -10.87 -27.69 11.37
N VAL A 81 -9.79 -27.68 12.13
CA VAL A 81 -9.76 -28.15 13.52
C VAL A 81 -9.41 -26.97 14.41
N TYR A 82 -10.13 -26.76 15.49
CA TYR A 82 -9.82 -25.67 16.41
C TYR A 82 -9.96 -26.08 17.86
N GLY A 83 -9.04 -25.58 18.68
CA GLY A 83 -9.04 -25.75 20.13
C GLY A 83 -9.34 -24.43 20.83
N ILE A 84 -10.27 -24.42 21.76
CA ILE A 84 -10.57 -23.26 22.62
C ILE A 84 -9.92 -23.52 23.99
N LEU A 85 -8.87 -22.77 24.30
CA LEU A 85 -8.34 -22.67 25.66
C LEU A 85 -9.11 -21.58 26.40
N ARG A 86 -9.81 -21.97 27.48
CA ARG A 86 -10.46 -21.00 28.36
C ARG A 86 -9.44 -20.14 29.09
N ALA A 87 -9.71 -18.84 29.18
CA ALA A 87 -8.95 -17.90 29.99
C ALA A 87 -8.82 -18.38 31.44
N SER A 88 -7.86 -17.83 32.18
CA SER A 88 -7.67 -18.14 33.61
C SER A 88 -9.03 -18.13 34.33
N PRO A 89 -9.30 -19.03 35.30
CA PRO A 89 -10.61 -19.10 35.98
C PRO A 89 -11.08 -17.80 36.65
N LEU A 90 -10.19 -16.81 36.77
CA LEU A 90 -10.45 -15.47 37.31
C LEU A 90 -10.92 -14.47 36.24
N ALA A 91 -10.89 -14.84 34.96
CA ALA A 91 -11.27 -14.00 33.83
C ALA A 91 -12.72 -14.27 33.39
N ASP A 92 -13.33 -13.29 32.73
CA ASP A 92 -14.75 -13.30 32.34
C ASP A 92 -15.04 -14.20 31.12
N GLY A 93 -14.01 -14.58 30.34
CA GLY A 93 -14.17 -15.46 29.17
C GLY A 93 -14.99 -14.87 28.01
N LYS A 94 -15.27 -13.56 28.03
CA LYS A 94 -16.08 -12.86 27.00
C LYS A 94 -15.30 -12.38 25.79
N GLU A 95 -13.99 -12.55 25.81
CA GLU A 95 -13.09 -12.08 24.75
C GLU A 95 -12.11 -13.18 24.38
N ALA A 96 -11.69 -13.18 23.12
CA ALA A 96 -10.81 -14.20 22.57
C ALA A 96 -9.67 -13.62 21.73
N ILE A 97 -8.56 -14.35 21.69
CA ILE A 97 -7.43 -14.16 20.76
C ILE A 97 -7.37 -15.39 19.88
N VAL A 98 -7.24 -15.20 18.57
CA VAL A 98 -7.11 -16.31 17.63
C VAL A 98 -5.65 -16.50 17.21
N LEU A 99 -5.16 -17.71 17.30
CA LEU A 99 -3.90 -18.16 16.72
C LEU A 99 -4.24 -19.03 15.52
N VAL A 100 -3.87 -18.60 14.32
CA VAL A 100 -4.10 -19.39 13.10
C VAL A 100 -2.83 -20.13 12.74
N THR A 101 -2.98 -21.39 12.33
CA THR A 101 -1.91 -22.27 11.89
C THR A 101 -2.42 -23.11 10.74
N HIS A 102 -1.51 -23.65 9.94
CA HIS A 102 -1.82 -24.53 8.83
C HIS A 102 -1.17 -25.89 9.03
N TYR A 103 -1.83 -26.92 8.55
CA TYR A 103 -1.39 -28.30 8.73
C TYR A 103 -1.18 -29.05 7.42
N ARG A 104 -1.80 -28.61 6.32
CA ARG A 104 -1.87 -29.34 5.05
C ARG A 104 -0.48 -29.66 4.50
N ASN A 105 0.43 -28.71 4.64
CA ASN A 105 1.76 -28.80 4.05
C ASN A 105 2.89 -28.89 5.08
N VAL A 106 2.54 -29.39 6.27
CA VAL A 106 3.54 -29.70 7.29
C VAL A 106 4.01 -31.13 7.09
N GLY A 107 5.23 -31.28 6.58
CA GLY A 107 5.89 -32.55 6.32
C GLY A 107 7.36 -32.54 6.69
N ALA A 108 8.10 -33.57 6.28
CA ALA A 108 9.52 -33.72 6.59
C ALA A 108 10.38 -32.57 6.04
N ASP A 109 9.92 -31.89 4.99
CA ASP A 109 10.63 -30.77 4.36
C ASP A 109 10.41 -29.43 5.09
N SER A 110 9.48 -29.36 6.05
CA SER A 110 9.09 -28.13 6.76
C SER A 110 10.09 -27.70 7.87
N GLY A 111 11.24 -28.37 8.00
CA GLY A 111 12.30 -28.02 8.95
C GLY A 111 12.13 -28.65 10.34
N GLU A 112 12.62 -27.97 11.39
CA GLU A 112 12.57 -28.49 12.77
C GLU A 112 11.28 -28.16 13.53
N ASN A 113 10.56 -27.12 13.11
CA ASN A 113 9.32 -26.68 13.74
C ASN A 113 8.38 -26.10 12.69
N SER A 114 7.09 -26.31 12.91
CA SER A 114 5.99 -25.72 12.14
C SER A 114 5.19 -24.74 12.99
N GLY A 115 4.49 -23.80 12.34
CA GLY A 115 3.48 -22.93 12.94
C GLY A 115 2.49 -23.73 13.78
N LEU A 116 1.99 -24.87 13.29
CA LEU A 116 1.14 -25.79 14.05
C LEU A 116 1.81 -26.28 15.34
N SER A 117 3.06 -26.77 15.27
CA SER A 117 3.77 -27.26 16.44
C SER A 117 4.09 -26.16 17.46
N LEU A 118 4.36 -24.94 17.00
CA LEU A 118 4.57 -23.77 17.84
C LEU A 118 3.26 -23.34 18.51
N GLY A 119 2.15 -23.35 17.75
CA GLY A 119 0.80 -23.08 18.26
C GLY A 119 0.38 -24.07 19.35
N LEU A 120 0.56 -25.38 19.14
CA LEU A 120 0.26 -26.42 20.12
C LEU A 120 1.12 -26.28 21.39
N ALA A 121 2.42 -26.01 21.24
CA ALA A 121 3.32 -25.79 22.37
C ALA A 121 2.97 -24.53 23.16
N LEU A 122 2.62 -23.45 22.45
CA LEU A 122 2.18 -22.21 23.07
C LEU A 122 0.85 -22.42 23.81
N LEU A 123 -0.11 -23.12 23.23
CA LEU A 123 -1.40 -23.43 23.88
C LEU A 123 -1.19 -24.26 25.16
N LYS A 124 -0.31 -25.27 25.11
CA LYS A 124 0.10 -26.06 26.28
C LYS A 124 0.78 -25.23 27.37
N TYR A 125 1.55 -24.21 26.98
CA TYR A 125 2.16 -23.29 27.93
C TYR A 125 1.10 -22.36 28.55
N LEU A 126 0.22 -21.80 27.72
CA LEU A 126 -0.83 -20.87 28.12
C LEU A 126 -1.88 -21.51 29.02
N SER A 127 -2.13 -22.83 28.92
CA SER A 127 -3.05 -23.51 29.83
C SER A 127 -2.64 -23.42 31.30
N ARG A 128 -1.35 -23.17 31.57
CA ARG A 128 -0.77 -22.95 32.91
C ARG A 128 -0.62 -21.47 33.27
N ALA A 129 -0.86 -20.57 32.32
CA ALA A 129 -0.68 -19.14 32.51
C ALA A 129 -1.83 -18.53 33.31
N LYS A 130 -1.53 -18.05 34.53
CA LYS A 130 -2.51 -17.38 35.39
C LYS A 130 -2.87 -15.95 34.96
N TRP A 131 -2.01 -15.33 34.14
CA TRP A 131 -2.16 -13.96 33.65
C TRP A 131 -3.07 -13.86 32.41
N LEU A 132 -3.49 -15.00 31.84
CA LEU A 132 -4.29 -15.02 30.63
C LEU A 132 -5.73 -14.55 30.92
N ALA A 133 -6.09 -13.39 30.38
CA ALA A 133 -7.37 -12.72 30.61
C ALA A 133 -8.40 -12.96 29.49
N LYS A 134 -7.98 -13.50 28.34
CA LYS A 134 -8.82 -13.79 27.18
C LYS A 134 -8.73 -15.26 26.81
N ASP A 135 -9.81 -15.81 26.26
CA ASP A 135 -9.80 -17.15 25.69
C ASP A 135 -8.80 -17.16 24.51
N VAL A 136 -8.13 -18.29 24.28
CA VAL A 136 -7.21 -18.44 23.15
C VAL A 136 -7.72 -19.56 22.26
N ILE A 137 -8.04 -19.21 21.02
CA ILE A 137 -8.46 -20.16 19.99
C ILE A 137 -7.24 -20.51 19.17
N LEU A 138 -6.84 -21.78 19.12
CA LEU A 138 -5.88 -22.26 18.12
C LEU A 138 -6.66 -22.88 16.96
N LEU A 139 -6.66 -22.20 15.81
CA LEU A 139 -7.28 -22.65 14.57
C LEU A 139 -6.21 -23.30 13.68
N ALA A 140 -6.37 -24.59 13.39
CA ALA A 140 -5.64 -25.31 12.37
C ALA A 140 -6.50 -25.36 11.10
N ALA A 141 -6.25 -24.44 10.18
CA ALA A 141 -7.06 -24.22 8.98
C ALA A 141 -6.53 -25.00 7.76
N ASP A 142 -7.46 -25.43 6.90
CA ASP A 142 -7.15 -25.91 5.54
C ASP A 142 -7.43 -24.81 4.51
N ASP A 143 -6.44 -23.95 4.32
CA ASP A 143 -6.48 -22.85 3.35
C ASP A 143 -6.04 -23.25 1.94
N GLY A 144 -5.93 -24.55 1.65
CA GLY A 144 -5.53 -25.04 0.33
C GLY A 144 -4.03 -25.22 0.17
N TYR A 145 -3.59 -25.36 -1.09
CA TYR A 145 -2.24 -25.82 -1.42
C TYR A 145 -1.13 -24.90 -0.89
N LEU A 146 -1.37 -23.59 -0.81
CA LEU A 146 -0.38 -22.59 -0.40
C LEU A 146 -0.62 -22.06 1.02
N ASP A 147 -1.42 -22.74 1.84
CA ASP A 147 -1.73 -22.33 3.23
C ASP A 147 -2.21 -20.87 3.35
N GLY A 148 -2.90 -20.37 2.33
CA GLY A 148 -3.40 -19.00 2.23
C GLY A 148 -2.33 -17.93 2.05
N SER A 149 -1.11 -18.33 1.70
CA SER A 149 -0.01 -17.45 1.34
C SER A 149 -0.24 -16.78 -0.04
N ASP A 150 -1.16 -17.31 -0.85
CA ASP A 150 -1.53 -16.86 -2.20
C ASP A 150 -2.74 -15.93 -2.23
N GLU A 151 -2.85 -15.03 -1.24
CA GLU A 151 -3.96 -14.07 -1.12
C GLU A 151 -5.34 -14.69 -0.84
N TYR A 152 -5.46 -16.03 -0.83
CA TYR A 152 -6.73 -16.74 -0.72
C TYR A 152 -6.72 -17.77 0.41
N ALA A 153 -7.47 -17.50 1.49
CA ALA A 153 -7.52 -18.34 2.69
C ALA A 153 -8.95 -18.82 2.99
N PRO A 154 -9.50 -19.78 2.21
CA PRO A 154 -10.90 -20.19 2.27
C PRO A 154 -11.29 -20.94 3.54
N GLY A 155 -10.38 -21.69 4.15
CA GLY A 155 -10.63 -22.41 5.40
C GLY A 155 -10.82 -21.42 6.54
N THR A 156 -9.90 -20.46 6.65
CA THR A 156 -9.96 -19.36 7.61
C THR A 156 -11.20 -18.48 7.38
N GLU A 157 -11.52 -18.15 6.14
CA GLU A 157 -12.72 -17.37 5.78
C GLU A 157 -14.01 -18.08 6.23
N ALA A 158 -14.17 -19.35 5.87
CA ALA A 158 -15.36 -20.12 6.21
C ALA A 158 -15.55 -20.31 7.72
N TRP A 159 -14.44 -20.51 8.46
CA TRP A 159 -14.49 -20.58 9.92
C TRP A 159 -14.94 -19.25 10.52
N LEU A 160 -14.37 -18.15 10.04
CA LEU A 160 -14.68 -16.81 10.53
C LEU A 160 -16.13 -16.41 10.20
N GLN A 161 -16.61 -16.74 9.01
CA GLN A 161 -18.01 -16.57 8.64
C GLN A 161 -18.93 -17.34 9.59
N ALA A 162 -18.67 -18.63 9.81
CA ALA A 162 -19.44 -19.45 10.74
C ALA A 162 -19.34 -18.98 12.22
N TYR A 163 -18.24 -18.30 12.58
CA TYR A 163 -18.08 -17.67 13.89
C TYR A 163 -19.01 -16.48 14.10
N HIS A 164 -19.28 -15.72 13.03
CA HIS A 164 -20.09 -14.50 13.10
C HIS A 164 -21.57 -14.70 12.68
N LEU A 165 -21.92 -15.81 12.03
CA LEU A 165 -23.31 -16.13 11.67
C LEU A 165 -24.19 -16.41 12.90
N ASP A 166 -25.48 -16.07 12.88
CA ASP A 166 -26.39 -16.44 13.98
C ASP A 166 -26.55 -17.98 14.04
N PRO A 167 -26.42 -18.63 15.21
CA PRO A 167 -26.69 -20.06 15.36
C PRO A 167 -28.05 -20.52 14.79
N ILE A 168 -29.07 -19.65 14.79
CA ILE A 168 -30.42 -19.96 14.29
C ILE A 168 -30.44 -20.03 12.75
N GLU A 169 -29.65 -19.19 12.08
CA GLU A 169 -29.53 -19.18 10.61
C GLU A 169 -28.57 -20.25 10.09
N SER A 170 -27.66 -20.73 10.95
CA SER A 170 -26.58 -21.67 10.61
C SER A 170 -27.03 -23.12 10.37
N GLY A 171 -28.28 -23.46 10.68
CA GLY A 171 -28.82 -24.84 10.63
C GLY A 171 -28.84 -25.48 9.23
N LEU A 172 -28.64 -24.71 8.15
CA LEU A 172 -28.62 -25.22 6.78
C LEU A 172 -27.22 -25.32 6.14
N GLN A 173 -26.16 -24.73 6.72
CA GLN A 173 -24.85 -24.61 6.05
C GLN A 173 -23.62 -25.00 6.91
N GLY A 174 -23.80 -25.69 8.03
CA GLY A 174 -22.67 -26.19 8.84
C GLY A 174 -22.14 -25.18 9.86
N GLY A 175 -22.93 -24.97 10.93
CA GLY A 175 -22.55 -24.11 12.04
C GLY A 175 -21.39 -24.65 12.89
N LEU A 176 -20.70 -23.74 13.61
CA LEU A 176 -19.70 -24.11 14.61
C LEU A 176 -20.37 -24.74 15.84
N SER A 177 -19.83 -25.87 16.31
CA SER A 177 -20.34 -26.55 17.51
C SER A 177 -20.18 -25.73 18.79
N MET A 178 -19.17 -24.87 18.84
CA MET A 178 -18.90 -23.99 19.98
C MET A 178 -18.12 -22.75 19.52
N ARG A 179 -18.35 -21.62 20.20
CA ARG A 179 -17.63 -20.35 19.97
C ARG A 179 -17.07 -19.84 21.30
N ALA A 180 -16.02 -19.04 21.23
CA ALA A 180 -15.52 -18.31 22.38
C ALA A 180 -16.16 -16.90 22.42
N GLY A 181 -15.57 -16.00 23.21
CA GLY A 181 -15.96 -14.60 23.27
C GLY A 181 -15.70 -13.79 21.99
N VAL A 182 -15.89 -12.47 22.08
CA VAL A 182 -15.59 -11.55 20.97
C VAL A 182 -14.10 -11.62 20.63
N ILE A 183 -13.78 -11.86 19.36
CA ILE A 183 -12.39 -11.91 18.91
C ILE A 183 -11.82 -10.49 18.93
N ARG A 184 -10.75 -10.28 19.69
CA ARG A 184 -10.07 -8.98 19.81
C ARG A 184 -8.93 -8.82 18.83
N ALA A 185 -8.17 -9.88 18.60
CA ALA A 185 -7.06 -9.90 17.65
C ALA A 185 -6.78 -11.32 17.16
N ALA A 186 -6.13 -11.42 16.00
CA ALA A 186 -5.65 -12.69 15.46
C ALA A 186 -4.16 -12.63 15.08
N VAL A 187 -3.44 -13.72 15.31
CA VAL A 187 -2.04 -13.88 14.92
C VAL A 187 -1.92 -15.16 14.12
N ASN A 188 -1.62 -15.04 12.83
CA ASN A 188 -1.36 -16.19 11.98
C ASN A 188 0.11 -16.61 12.11
N LEU A 189 0.35 -17.90 12.31
CA LEU A 189 1.67 -18.52 12.44
C LEU A 189 1.92 -19.38 11.20
N GLU A 190 2.58 -18.77 10.23
CA GLU A 190 2.88 -19.37 8.93
C GLU A 190 4.16 -20.20 9.01
N THR A 191 4.09 -21.40 8.43
CA THR A 191 5.25 -22.30 8.25
C THR A 191 5.75 -22.14 6.82
N LEU A 192 7.05 -21.87 6.61
CA LEU A 192 7.59 -21.88 5.27
C LEU A 192 7.79 -23.31 4.75
N TYR A 193 7.64 -23.44 3.43
CA TYR A 193 8.00 -24.62 2.66
C TYR A 193 9.50 -24.60 2.40
N ASP A 194 10.14 -25.77 2.51
CA ASP A 194 11.52 -26.00 2.04
C ASP A 194 12.62 -25.16 2.73
N SER A 195 12.37 -24.63 3.93
CA SER A 195 13.39 -23.88 4.69
C SER A 195 13.97 -24.72 5.83
N ARG A 196 14.98 -25.54 5.53
CA ARG A 196 15.77 -26.24 6.55
C ARG A 196 16.53 -25.30 7.50
N HIS A 197 16.73 -24.04 7.10
CA HIS A 197 17.40 -23.02 7.90
C HIS A 197 16.62 -21.70 7.84
N VAL A 198 15.90 -21.39 8.91
CA VAL A 198 15.25 -20.09 9.12
C VAL A 198 16.11 -19.24 10.06
N ASP A 199 16.28 -17.97 9.72
CA ASP A 199 17.14 -17.02 10.45
C ASP A 199 16.44 -15.68 10.75
N SER A 200 15.23 -15.47 10.23
CA SER A 200 14.45 -14.23 10.34
C SER A 200 12.95 -14.49 10.39
N VAL A 201 12.16 -13.47 10.73
CA VAL A 201 10.70 -13.55 10.81
C VAL A 201 10.05 -12.48 9.94
N GLY A 202 9.24 -12.90 8.97
CA GLY A 202 8.34 -12.04 8.21
C GLY A 202 7.15 -11.64 9.05
N ILE A 203 6.83 -10.35 9.09
CA ILE A 203 5.63 -9.78 9.72
C ILE A 203 4.82 -9.12 8.60
N TYR A 204 3.78 -9.80 8.15
CA TYR A 204 2.94 -9.36 7.04
C TYR A 204 1.63 -8.77 7.55
N THR A 205 1.21 -7.67 6.92
CA THR A 205 0.12 -6.81 7.42
C THR A 205 -0.83 -6.32 6.34
N ALA A 206 -0.53 -6.52 5.05
CA ALA A 206 -1.39 -6.04 3.98
C ALA A 206 -2.66 -6.90 3.92
N GLY A 207 -3.81 -6.27 4.17
CA GLY A 207 -5.14 -6.89 4.11
C GLY A 207 -5.83 -6.68 2.77
N MET A 208 -7.10 -7.14 2.68
CA MET A 208 -7.92 -6.97 1.48
C MET A 208 -8.17 -5.48 1.20
N ASN A 209 -8.12 -5.09 -0.08
CA ASN A 209 -8.33 -3.70 -0.52
C ASN A 209 -7.41 -2.66 0.16
N GLY A 210 -6.20 -3.05 0.55
CA GLY A 210 -5.23 -2.16 1.20
C GLY A 210 -5.58 -1.80 2.65
N GLN A 211 -6.48 -2.55 3.29
CA GLN A 211 -6.74 -2.40 4.72
C GLN A 211 -5.53 -2.85 5.53
N LEU A 212 -5.29 -2.18 6.66
CA LEU A 212 -4.15 -2.43 7.54
C LEU A 212 -4.63 -2.64 8.97
N PRO A 213 -3.96 -3.53 9.73
CA PRO A 213 -4.18 -3.64 11.17
C PRO A 213 -3.62 -2.41 11.87
N ASN A 214 -4.06 -2.19 13.10
CA ASN A 214 -3.52 -1.13 13.92
C ASN A 214 -1.98 -1.24 14.05
N LEU A 215 -1.27 -0.13 13.81
CA LEU A 215 0.19 -0.04 13.84
C LEU A 215 0.80 -0.49 15.20
N ASP A 216 0.07 -0.34 16.30
CA ASP A 216 0.56 -0.77 17.62
C ASP A 216 0.77 -2.29 17.70
N LEU A 217 -0.09 -3.07 17.05
CA LEU A 217 0.05 -4.52 16.98
C LEU A 217 1.33 -4.89 16.22
N VAL A 218 1.59 -4.21 15.09
CA VAL A 218 2.78 -4.40 14.26
C VAL A 218 4.04 -4.00 15.02
N ASN A 219 4.05 -2.81 15.63
CA ASN A 219 5.18 -2.34 16.43
C ASN A 219 5.48 -3.26 17.60
N THR A 220 4.44 -3.80 18.25
CA THR A 220 4.57 -4.76 19.36
C THR A 220 5.21 -6.04 18.88
N ALA A 221 4.75 -6.61 17.76
CA ALA A 221 5.39 -7.78 17.17
C ALA A 221 6.85 -7.51 16.80
N VAL A 222 7.15 -6.41 16.10
CA VAL A 222 8.53 -6.08 15.72
C VAL A 222 9.44 -5.92 16.94
N ARG A 223 8.97 -5.23 17.99
CA ARG A 223 9.74 -5.07 19.25
C ARG A 223 9.96 -6.42 19.94
N ALA A 224 8.94 -7.29 20.00
CA ALA A 224 9.04 -8.62 20.61
C ALA A 224 10.11 -9.50 19.93
N PHE A 225 10.20 -9.46 18.60
CA PHE A 225 11.23 -10.20 17.86
C PHE A 225 12.61 -9.54 17.97
N ARG A 226 12.68 -8.21 17.90
CA ARG A 226 13.95 -7.47 18.03
C ARG A 226 14.58 -7.63 19.42
N GLN A 227 13.79 -7.69 20.49
CA GLN A 227 14.27 -7.93 21.85
C GLN A 227 15.01 -9.28 21.97
N HIS A 228 14.61 -10.27 21.18
CA HIS A 228 15.26 -11.58 21.11
C HIS A 228 16.29 -11.70 19.98
N GLN A 229 16.75 -10.57 19.42
CA GLN A 229 17.74 -10.50 18.34
C GLN A 229 17.33 -11.23 17.06
N ILE A 230 16.03 -11.36 16.82
CA ILE A 230 15.48 -11.97 15.61
C ILE A 230 15.29 -10.86 14.56
N PRO A 231 15.96 -10.93 13.40
CA PRO A 231 15.72 -10.02 12.29
C PRO A 231 14.27 -10.14 11.81
N THR A 232 13.63 -9.00 11.59
CA THR A 232 12.27 -8.94 11.04
C THR A 232 12.27 -8.45 9.60
N ILE A 233 11.35 -8.97 8.80
CA ILE A 233 11.10 -8.58 7.40
C ILE A 233 9.64 -8.17 7.29
N LEU A 234 9.32 -7.17 6.47
CA LEU A 234 7.94 -6.66 6.34
C LEU A 234 7.24 -7.11 5.06
N ASP A 235 8.00 -7.50 4.04
CA ASP A 235 7.46 -7.88 2.74
C ASP A 235 8.04 -9.21 2.27
N ARG A 236 7.18 -10.05 1.68
CA ARG A 236 7.55 -11.34 1.09
C ARG A 236 8.49 -11.17 -0.10
N ALA A 237 8.37 -10.06 -0.82
CA ALA A 237 9.26 -9.75 -1.95
C ALA A 237 10.73 -9.63 -1.54
N ASP A 238 11.02 -9.32 -0.27
CA ASP A 238 12.40 -9.24 0.24
C ASP A 238 12.97 -10.61 0.65
N VAL A 239 12.13 -11.64 0.78
CA VAL A 239 12.54 -13.03 1.04
C VAL A 239 12.95 -13.73 -0.27
N GLN A 240 12.19 -13.49 -1.34
CA GLN A 240 12.25 -14.23 -2.61
C GLN A 240 13.23 -13.59 -3.64
N GLN A 241 14.51 -13.36 -3.30
CA GLN A 241 15.51 -12.91 -4.32
C GLN A 241 16.33 -14.04 -4.98
N ASP A 242 16.01 -15.32 -4.77
CA ASP A 242 16.57 -16.41 -5.57
C ASP A 242 15.69 -16.64 -6.81
N GLY A 243 16.20 -16.34 -8.02
CA GLY A 243 15.72 -17.02 -9.23
C GLY A 243 15.31 -16.16 -10.42
N GLU A 244 14.01 -15.91 -10.62
CA GLU A 244 13.52 -15.65 -11.99
C GLU A 244 12.68 -14.39 -12.21
N HIS A 245 12.07 -13.77 -11.19
CA HIS A 245 11.20 -12.60 -11.38
C HIS A 245 11.50 -11.49 -10.37
N LYS A 246 12.53 -10.68 -10.64
CA LYS A 246 12.73 -9.42 -9.91
C LYS A 246 11.56 -8.48 -10.21
N SER A 247 10.87 -8.01 -9.17
CA SER A 247 9.83 -6.98 -9.31
C SER A 247 10.38 -5.78 -10.09
N TYR A 248 9.55 -5.18 -10.94
CA TYR A 248 9.90 -3.98 -11.71
C TYR A 248 10.49 -2.88 -10.80
N VAL A 249 9.93 -2.74 -9.58
CA VAL A 249 10.41 -1.81 -8.56
C VAL A 249 11.86 -2.11 -8.17
N SER A 250 12.18 -3.38 -7.91
CA SER A 250 13.54 -3.79 -7.53
C SER A 250 14.53 -3.50 -8.67
N ARG A 251 14.15 -3.75 -9.93
CA ARG A 251 14.99 -3.47 -11.10
C ARG A 251 15.23 -1.99 -11.33
N ALA A 252 14.18 -1.17 -11.23
CA ALA A 252 14.28 0.28 -11.35
C ALA A 252 15.16 0.88 -10.23
N LEU A 253 14.98 0.42 -8.99
CA LEU A 253 15.77 0.89 -7.86
C LEU A 253 17.21 0.39 -7.88
N GLU A 254 17.46 -0.83 -8.37
CA GLU A 254 18.83 -1.32 -8.59
C GLU A 254 19.56 -0.41 -9.60
N PHE A 255 18.90 -0.04 -10.70
CA PHE A 255 19.45 0.91 -11.67
C PHE A 255 19.72 2.28 -11.02
N VAL A 256 18.76 2.85 -10.29
CA VAL A 256 18.95 4.11 -9.58
C VAL A 256 20.06 4.02 -8.53
N SER A 257 20.17 2.89 -7.83
CA SER A 257 21.24 2.66 -6.84
C SER A 257 22.61 2.58 -7.49
N SER A 258 22.73 1.99 -8.68
CA SER A 258 23.99 1.93 -9.44
C SER A 258 24.43 3.33 -9.90
N LEU A 259 23.49 4.15 -10.37
CA LEU A 259 23.75 5.54 -10.73
C LEU A 259 24.11 6.38 -9.49
N SER A 260 23.38 6.18 -8.38
CA SER A 260 23.71 6.84 -7.12
C SER A 260 25.12 6.45 -6.66
N GLU A 261 25.51 5.20 -6.78
CA GLU A 261 26.84 4.74 -6.39
C GLU A 261 27.97 5.34 -7.25
N GLU A 262 27.70 5.67 -8.51
CA GLU A 262 28.64 6.32 -9.44
C GLU A 262 28.75 7.84 -9.23
N TYR A 263 27.63 8.55 -9.03
CA TYR A 263 27.60 10.02 -9.04
C TYR A 263 27.54 10.67 -7.64
N THR A 264 27.35 9.90 -6.56
CA THR A 264 27.20 10.46 -5.21
C THR A 264 28.56 10.65 -4.53
N PRO A 265 28.85 11.82 -3.93
CA PRO A 265 30.07 12.05 -3.15
C PRO A 265 30.22 11.01 -2.02
N PRO A 266 31.45 10.62 -1.64
CA PRO A 266 31.68 9.58 -0.64
C PRO A 266 31.05 9.88 0.72
N GLU A 267 30.94 11.16 1.10
CA GLU A 267 30.32 11.61 2.35
C GLU A 267 28.81 11.32 2.44
N PHE A 268 28.10 11.34 1.31
CA PHE A 268 26.65 11.12 1.25
C PHE A 268 26.27 9.69 0.86
N LYS A 269 27.25 8.87 0.47
CA LYS A 269 27.03 7.54 -0.08
C LYS A 269 26.24 6.64 0.89
N GLU A 270 26.57 6.65 2.17
CA GLU A 270 25.86 5.86 3.18
C GLU A 270 24.41 6.33 3.39
N ARG A 271 24.19 7.66 3.43
CA ARG A 271 22.84 8.23 3.56
C ARG A 271 21.98 7.93 2.34
N ALA A 272 22.54 8.05 1.14
CA ALA A 272 21.86 7.71 -0.10
C ALA A 272 21.49 6.23 -0.12
N ARG A 273 22.40 5.35 0.29
CA ARG A 273 22.14 3.90 0.39
C ARG A 273 21.01 3.60 1.38
N ASN A 274 21.02 4.20 2.57
CA ASN A 274 19.97 4.02 3.57
C ASN A 274 18.62 4.57 3.07
N TYR A 275 18.62 5.74 2.42
CA TYR A 275 17.42 6.32 1.82
C TYR A 275 16.84 5.43 0.73
N LEU A 276 17.67 4.96 -0.22
CA LEU A 276 17.24 4.06 -1.30
C LEU A 276 16.74 2.72 -0.78
N THR A 277 17.33 2.21 0.30
CA THR A 277 16.88 0.98 0.96
C THR A 277 15.50 1.18 1.59
N ASN A 278 15.30 2.28 2.32
CA ASN A 278 13.99 2.62 2.89
C ASN A 278 12.95 2.92 1.80
N LEU A 279 13.34 3.57 0.71
CA LEU A 279 12.48 3.81 -0.45
C LEU A 279 12.08 2.49 -1.12
N LYS A 280 13.01 1.53 -1.24
CA LYS A 280 12.70 0.18 -1.72
C LYS A 280 11.66 -0.49 -0.85
N GLY A 281 11.87 -0.53 0.47
CA GLY A 281 10.92 -1.12 1.41
C GLY A 281 9.55 -0.44 1.34
N MET A 282 9.54 0.90 1.29
CA MET A 282 8.32 1.69 1.15
C MET A 282 7.56 1.36 -0.13
N LEU A 283 8.24 1.29 -1.28
CA LEU A 283 7.63 0.98 -2.56
C LEU A 283 7.15 -0.47 -2.64
N HIS A 284 7.89 -1.43 -2.09
CA HIS A 284 7.45 -2.83 -2.00
C HIS A 284 6.16 -2.93 -1.17
N PHE A 285 6.15 -2.31 0.02
CA PHE A 285 4.96 -2.26 0.86
C PHE A 285 3.75 -1.63 0.14
N MET A 286 3.96 -0.52 -0.57
CA MET A 286 2.91 0.12 -1.37
C MET A 286 2.43 -0.77 -2.53
N THR A 287 3.33 -1.47 -3.21
CA THR A 287 2.93 -2.41 -4.27
C THR A 287 2.12 -3.56 -3.70
N THR A 288 2.54 -4.13 -2.58
CA THR A 288 1.83 -5.22 -1.90
C THR A 288 0.44 -4.77 -1.47
N LEU A 289 0.30 -3.56 -0.90
CA LEU A 289 -1.02 -2.99 -0.58
C LEU A 289 -1.93 -2.77 -1.80
N ALA A 290 -1.34 -2.48 -2.96
CA ALA A 290 -2.09 -2.27 -4.19
C ALA A 290 -2.45 -3.57 -4.91
N THR A 291 -1.63 -4.62 -4.79
CA THR A 291 -1.82 -5.89 -5.50
C THR A 291 -2.79 -6.82 -4.79
N GLY A 292 -2.72 -6.93 -3.46
CA GLY A 292 -3.57 -7.87 -2.75
C GLY A 292 -3.15 -8.18 -1.31
N PRO A 293 -3.93 -9.01 -0.62
CA PRO A 293 -3.67 -9.38 0.77
C PRO A 293 -2.45 -10.30 0.94
N SER A 294 -1.55 -9.94 1.84
CA SER A 294 -0.29 -10.69 2.06
C SER A 294 -0.42 -11.99 2.88
N GLY A 295 -1.63 -12.46 3.17
CA GLY A 295 -1.88 -13.74 3.84
C GLY A 295 -3.23 -13.85 4.58
N PRO A 296 -3.45 -14.93 5.36
CA PRO A 296 -4.74 -15.27 5.98
C PRO A 296 -5.28 -14.25 6.99
N HIS A 297 -4.39 -13.43 7.57
CA HIS A 297 -4.77 -12.32 8.46
C HIS A 297 -5.75 -11.34 7.80
N ALA A 298 -5.68 -11.19 6.48
CA ALA A 298 -6.56 -10.29 5.73
C ALA A 298 -8.05 -10.55 5.96
N ASN A 299 -8.46 -11.82 6.16
CA ASN A 299 -9.84 -12.20 6.46
C ASN A 299 -10.32 -11.66 7.81
N PHE A 300 -9.44 -11.54 8.81
CA PHE A 300 -9.82 -10.97 10.11
C PHE A 300 -10.00 -9.46 10.02
N ILE A 301 -9.19 -8.79 9.21
CA ILE A 301 -9.24 -7.33 9.04
C ILE A 301 -10.61 -6.90 8.49
N SER A 302 -11.22 -7.67 7.57
CA SER A 302 -12.57 -7.36 7.06
C SER A 302 -13.67 -7.46 8.10
N TYR A 303 -13.49 -8.25 9.16
CA TYR A 303 -14.38 -8.29 10.33
C TYR A 303 -14.00 -7.27 11.40
N ASN A 304 -13.14 -6.31 11.07
CA ASN A 304 -12.66 -5.27 11.98
C ASN A 304 -11.90 -5.88 13.18
N ILE A 305 -11.20 -7.00 12.96
CA ILE A 305 -10.33 -7.66 13.93
C ILE A 305 -8.88 -7.39 13.53
N ASP A 306 -8.12 -6.77 14.42
CA ASP A 306 -6.70 -6.49 14.18
C ASP A 306 -5.90 -7.79 14.10
N SER A 307 -5.15 -7.98 13.02
CA SER A 307 -4.41 -9.22 12.82
C SER A 307 -3.15 -9.07 11.99
N ILE A 308 -2.21 -9.99 12.19
CA ILE A 308 -0.91 -10.03 11.51
C ILE A 308 -0.53 -11.47 11.18
N THR A 309 0.29 -11.67 10.15
CA THR A 309 0.92 -12.96 9.86
C THR A 309 2.40 -12.94 10.24
N LEU A 310 2.80 -13.92 11.04
CA LEU A 310 4.17 -14.18 11.44
C LEU A 310 4.67 -15.40 10.69
N SER A 311 5.66 -15.21 9.82
CA SER A 311 6.21 -16.24 8.96
C SER A 311 7.67 -16.47 9.30
N LEU A 312 8.05 -17.70 9.64
CA LEU A 312 9.46 -18.04 9.83
C LEU A 312 10.15 -18.07 8.47
N THR A 313 11.15 -17.22 8.23
CA THR A 313 11.75 -17.05 6.90
C THR A 313 13.28 -17.00 6.95
N LYS A 314 13.87 -16.97 5.76
CA LYS A 314 15.30 -16.82 5.55
C LYS A 314 15.59 -15.44 4.96
N SER A 315 16.47 -14.70 5.63
CA SER A 315 16.99 -13.42 5.19
C SER A 315 18.29 -13.66 4.45
N GLN A 316 18.47 -12.95 3.34
CA GLN A 316 19.70 -13.04 2.54
C GLN A 316 20.88 -12.32 3.19
N THR A 317 20.63 -11.49 4.21
CA THR A 317 21.61 -10.57 4.78
C THR A 317 22.14 -10.98 6.15
N SER A 318 21.49 -11.93 6.82
CA SER A 318 21.91 -12.41 8.15
C SER A 318 22.93 -13.55 8.06
N GLY A 319 23.95 -13.48 8.91
CA GLY A 319 25.06 -14.43 8.99
C GLY A 319 24.72 -15.81 9.56
N GLY A 320 23.66 -16.45 9.06
CA GLY A 320 23.44 -17.89 9.16
C GLY A 320 23.20 -18.47 10.56
N ARG A 321 22.88 -17.68 11.58
CA ARG A 321 22.52 -18.23 12.90
C ARG A 321 21.09 -18.82 12.81
N PRO A 322 20.90 -20.13 13.04
CA PRO A 322 19.56 -20.71 13.02
C PRO A 322 18.72 -20.13 14.16
N LEU A 323 17.44 -19.84 13.88
CA LEU A 323 16.51 -19.37 14.89
C LEU A 323 16.30 -20.45 15.95
N ALA A 324 16.52 -20.08 17.21
CA ALA A 324 16.14 -20.93 18.31
C ALA A 324 14.62 -20.87 18.50
N SER A 325 13.93 -22.01 18.44
CA SER A 325 12.48 -22.11 18.64
C SER A 325 12.01 -21.49 19.96
N ARG A 326 12.88 -21.49 20.98
CA ARG A 326 12.64 -20.83 22.27
C ARG A 326 12.47 -19.32 22.11
N ASP A 327 13.34 -18.69 21.33
CA ASP A 327 13.35 -17.23 21.18
C ASP A 327 12.12 -16.79 20.37
N VAL A 328 11.72 -17.58 19.36
CA VAL A 328 10.46 -17.41 18.63
C VAL A 328 9.25 -17.55 19.57
N LEU A 329 9.18 -18.61 20.38
CA LEU A 329 8.07 -18.81 21.32
C LEU A 329 7.99 -17.68 22.35
N ARG A 330 9.12 -17.16 22.83
CA ARG A 330 9.15 -16.01 23.73
C ARG A 330 8.61 -14.76 23.06
N SER A 331 9.00 -14.47 21.81
CA SER A 331 8.44 -13.34 21.05
C SER A 331 6.93 -13.48 20.85
N ILE A 332 6.43 -14.65 20.47
CA ILE A 332 4.99 -14.88 20.31
C ILE A 332 4.25 -14.79 21.65
N GLU A 333 4.83 -15.31 22.74
CA GLU A 333 4.28 -15.16 24.09
C GLU A 333 4.15 -13.69 24.49
N MET A 334 5.13 -12.84 24.16
CA MET A 334 5.04 -11.41 24.44
C MET A 334 3.91 -10.74 23.67
N VAL A 335 3.71 -11.11 22.39
CA VAL A 335 2.58 -10.60 21.59
C VAL A 335 1.25 -11.06 22.20
N VAL A 336 1.10 -12.34 22.53
CA VAL A 336 -0.12 -12.87 23.16
C VAL A 336 -0.36 -12.24 24.53
N ARG A 337 0.68 -12.00 25.32
CA ARG A 337 0.56 -11.32 26.61
C ARG A 337 0.12 -9.87 26.46
N ALA A 338 0.68 -9.15 25.49
CA ALA A 338 0.25 -7.79 25.18
C ALA A 338 -1.24 -7.76 24.78
N LEU A 339 -1.68 -8.67 23.90
CA LEU A 339 -3.08 -8.81 23.50
C LEU A 339 -4.00 -9.24 24.66
N SER A 340 -3.52 -10.11 25.55
CA SER A 340 -4.26 -10.53 26.74
C SER A 340 -4.52 -9.35 27.68
N ASN A 341 -3.56 -8.44 27.84
CA ASN A 341 -3.69 -7.28 28.72
C ASN A 341 -4.49 -6.11 28.13
N LEU A 342 -4.85 -6.19 26.85
CA LEU A 342 -5.59 -5.13 26.17
C LEU A 342 -7.05 -5.05 26.66
N GLU A 343 -7.43 -4.04 27.43
CA GLU A 343 -8.82 -3.90 27.93
C GLU A 343 -9.79 -3.34 26.88
N GLU A 344 -9.32 -2.45 26.02
CA GLU A 344 -10.10 -1.81 24.97
C GLU A 344 -9.55 -2.15 23.59
N LYS A 345 -10.38 -2.14 22.56
CA LYS A 345 -9.87 -2.31 21.19
C LYS A 345 -8.86 -1.20 20.84
N LEU A 346 -7.88 -1.51 20.01
CA LEU A 346 -6.84 -0.56 19.62
C LEU A 346 -7.46 0.61 18.83
N HIS A 347 -7.61 1.77 19.48
CA HIS A 347 -8.30 2.93 18.91
C HIS A 347 -7.43 4.19 18.79
N GLN A 348 -6.25 4.23 19.40
CA GLN A 348 -5.43 5.46 19.48
C GLN A 348 -4.35 5.56 18.38
N SER A 349 -4.05 4.45 17.68
CA SER A 349 -2.97 4.38 16.68
C SER A 349 -3.47 4.39 15.23
N PHE A 350 -2.57 4.79 14.31
CA PHE A 350 -2.88 5.08 12.90
C PHE A 350 -3.34 3.84 12.12
N PHE A 351 -4.42 3.98 11.34
CA PHE A 351 -4.94 2.97 10.41
C PHE A 351 -4.38 3.09 8.99
N LEU A 352 -3.83 4.26 8.62
CA LEU A 352 -3.22 4.52 7.33
C LEU A 352 -1.75 4.90 7.53
N TYR A 353 -0.87 3.95 7.26
CA TYR A 353 0.56 4.12 7.36
C TYR A 353 1.27 3.36 6.25
N VAL A 354 2.49 3.78 5.96
CA VAL A 354 3.41 3.07 5.08
C VAL A 354 4.65 2.72 5.90
N LEU A 355 5.20 1.53 5.71
CA LEU A 355 6.40 1.08 6.43
C LEU A 355 7.62 1.07 5.50
N PRO A 356 8.50 2.09 5.55
CA PRO A 356 9.77 2.05 4.83
C PRO A 356 10.75 1.02 5.40
N SER A 357 10.67 0.75 6.70
CA SER A 357 11.56 -0.17 7.40
C SER A 357 10.87 -0.72 8.65
N THR A 358 11.45 -1.74 9.29
CA THR A 358 10.93 -2.32 10.54
C THR A 358 11.00 -1.37 11.74
N SER A 359 11.73 -0.26 11.64
CA SER A 359 11.88 0.72 12.72
C SER A 359 11.21 2.05 12.45
N THR A 360 10.78 2.29 11.21
CA THR A 360 10.25 3.58 10.76
C THR A 360 8.90 3.37 10.10
N PHE A 361 7.98 4.29 10.37
CA PHE A 361 6.70 4.36 9.70
C PHE A 361 6.50 5.79 9.20
N VAL A 362 5.71 5.94 8.16
CA VAL A 362 5.26 7.22 7.63
C VAL A 362 3.74 7.25 7.77
N SER A 363 3.25 8.24 8.50
CA SER A 363 1.81 8.41 8.72
C SER A 363 1.13 9.05 7.50
N VAL A 364 -0.20 8.86 7.37
CA VAL A 364 -1.01 9.56 6.36
C VAL A 364 -0.83 11.07 6.38
N GLY A 365 -0.67 11.66 7.57
CA GLY A 365 -0.44 13.09 7.71
C GLY A 365 0.86 13.58 7.07
N GLU A 366 1.86 12.72 6.89
CA GLU A 366 3.16 13.09 6.32
C GLU A 366 3.21 12.84 4.81
N TYR A 367 2.75 11.67 4.35
CA TYR A 367 2.82 11.36 2.92
C TYR A 367 1.75 12.10 2.11
N ILE A 368 0.65 12.56 2.72
CA ILE A 368 -0.39 13.33 2.00
C ILE A 368 0.19 14.62 1.41
N TYR A 369 1.18 15.24 2.05
CA TYR A 369 1.85 16.42 1.50
C TYR A 369 2.57 16.10 0.19
N VAL A 370 3.25 14.95 0.13
CA VAL A 370 3.95 14.51 -1.08
C VAL A 370 2.95 14.21 -2.19
N VAL A 371 1.86 13.52 -1.87
CA VAL A 371 0.77 13.22 -2.83
C VAL A 371 0.15 14.51 -3.36
N LEU A 372 -0.17 15.47 -2.49
CA LEU A 372 -0.70 16.77 -2.90
C LEU A 372 0.28 17.56 -3.77
N LEU A 373 1.57 17.53 -3.47
CA LEU A 373 2.60 18.17 -4.30
C LEU A 373 2.69 17.53 -5.68
N VAL A 374 2.69 16.20 -5.77
CA VAL A 374 2.72 15.45 -7.03
C VAL A 374 1.45 15.70 -7.87
N ILE A 375 0.28 15.80 -7.23
CA ILE A 375 -1.00 16.04 -7.91
C ILE A 375 -1.22 17.53 -8.23
N SER A 376 -0.53 18.45 -7.54
CA SER A 376 -0.73 19.90 -7.70
C SER A 376 -0.62 20.41 -9.15
N PRO A 377 0.28 19.93 -10.02
CA PRO A 377 0.34 20.38 -11.41
C PRO A 377 -0.87 19.89 -12.20
N ALA A 378 -1.37 18.68 -11.92
CA ALA A 378 -2.56 18.13 -12.55
C ALA A 378 -3.83 18.89 -12.13
N ILE A 379 -3.96 19.28 -10.85
CA ILE A 379 -5.07 20.12 -10.37
C ILE A 379 -5.02 21.50 -11.01
N ALA A 380 -3.84 22.13 -11.06
CA ALA A 380 -3.66 23.42 -11.73
C ALA A 380 -4.04 23.34 -13.21
N HIS A 381 -3.69 22.24 -13.88
CA HIS A 381 -4.06 21.97 -15.27
C HIS A 381 -5.57 21.75 -15.46
N LEU A 382 -6.22 21.00 -14.56
CA LEU A 382 -7.65 20.74 -14.63
C LEU A 382 -8.46 22.02 -14.37
N LEU A 383 -8.06 22.85 -13.41
CA LEU A 383 -8.64 24.18 -13.17
C LEU A 383 -8.42 25.13 -14.36
N TYR A 384 -7.25 25.07 -15.00
CA TYR A 384 -6.96 25.81 -16.22
C TYR A 384 -7.86 25.36 -17.38
N LEU A 385 -8.08 24.05 -17.55
CA LEU A 385 -8.96 23.49 -18.57
C LEU A 385 -10.45 23.76 -18.31
N ALA A 386 -10.89 23.68 -17.06
CA ALA A 386 -12.27 23.96 -16.67
C ALA A 386 -12.66 25.43 -16.94
N ASN A 387 -11.70 26.35 -16.84
CA ASN A 387 -11.89 27.77 -17.17
C ASN A 387 -11.79 28.06 -18.69
N GLN A 388 -11.52 27.04 -19.52
CA GLN A 388 -11.12 27.21 -20.92
C GLN A 388 -11.65 26.14 -21.89
N THR A 389 -12.85 25.63 -21.67
CA THR A 389 -13.64 25.10 -22.78
C THR A 389 -14.08 26.31 -23.64
N THR A 390 -13.32 26.68 -24.66
CA THR A 390 -13.56 26.18 -26.02
C THR A 390 -12.30 26.25 -26.88
N GLY A 391 -11.83 25.09 -27.35
CA GLY A 391 -11.19 24.92 -28.66
C GLY A 391 -9.67 25.02 -28.80
N MET A 392 -8.98 26.01 -28.23
CA MET A 392 -7.63 26.39 -28.75
C MET A 392 -6.48 26.37 -27.73
N ARG A 393 -6.50 25.47 -26.73
CA ARG A 393 -5.50 25.46 -25.64
C ARG A 393 -4.77 24.13 -25.37
N VAL A 394 -5.19 23.02 -25.98
CA VAL A 394 -4.50 21.71 -25.79
C VAL A 394 -3.09 21.71 -26.37
N ALA A 395 -2.88 22.35 -27.52
CA ALA A 395 -1.56 22.44 -28.16
C ALA A 395 -0.58 23.35 -27.40
N LEU A 396 -1.07 24.49 -26.88
CA LEU A 396 -0.25 25.43 -26.10
C LEU A 396 0.15 24.82 -24.74
N SER A 397 -0.78 24.07 -24.13
CA SER A 397 -0.55 23.34 -22.88
C SER A 397 0.56 22.29 -23.01
N LEU A 398 0.66 21.61 -24.14
CA LEU A 398 1.67 20.56 -24.35
C LEU A 398 3.10 21.16 -24.47
N THR A 399 3.22 22.30 -25.15
CA THR A 399 4.49 23.04 -25.25
C THR A 399 4.93 23.66 -23.93
N VAL A 400 4.00 24.19 -23.14
CA VAL A 400 4.33 24.72 -21.80
C VAL A 400 4.71 23.58 -20.86
N PHE A 401 4.06 22.43 -20.96
CA PHE A 401 4.39 21.23 -20.18
C PHE A 401 5.84 20.77 -20.43
N LEU A 402 6.28 20.68 -21.68
CA LEU A 402 7.67 20.28 -22.03
C LEU A 402 8.71 21.30 -21.53
N VAL A 403 8.40 22.60 -21.58
CA VAL A 403 9.31 23.65 -21.10
C VAL A 403 9.38 23.68 -19.57
N VAL A 404 8.27 23.45 -18.88
CA VAL A 404 8.24 23.41 -17.40
C VAL A 404 8.92 22.16 -16.88
N GLU A 405 8.70 20.99 -17.49
CA GLU A 405 9.40 19.74 -17.14
C GLU A 405 10.92 19.87 -17.28
N THR A 406 11.39 20.40 -18.41
CA THR A 406 12.83 20.62 -18.63
C THR A 406 13.44 21.61 -17.63
N LEU A 407 12.70 22.66 -17.25
CA LEU A 407 13.15 23.63 -16.25
C LEU A 407 13.15 23.05 -14.83
N CYS A 408 12.15 22.23 -14.48
CA CYS A 408 12.07 21.52 -13.20
C CYS A 408 13.22 20.53 -13.04
N VAL A 409 13.56 19.76 -14.08
CA VAL A 409 14.73 18.87 -14.07
C VAL A 409 16.03 19.65 -13.89
N LEU A 410 16.21 20.77 -14.60
CA LEU A 410 17.39 21.64 -14.45
C LEU A 410 17.50 22.26 -13.04
N LEU A 411 16.38 22.64 -12.44
CA LEU A 411 16.33 23.14 -11.05
C LEU A 411 16.61 22.04 -10.03
N LEU A 412 16.14 20.82 -10.25
CA LEU A 412 16.45 19.65 -9.41
C LEU A 412 17.94 19.31 -9.45
N VAL A 413 18.55 19.42 -10.64
CA VAL A 413 20.01 19.33 -10.83
C VAL A 413 20.75 20.49 -10.15
N GLY A 414 20.19 21.69 -10.16
CA GLY A 414 20.74 22.86 -9.46
C GLY A 414 20.68 22.77 -7.94
N ILE A 415 19.57 22.25 -7.40
CA ILE A 415 19.35 22.04 -5.95
C ILE A 415 20.25 20.93 -5.44
N SER A 416 20.37 19.82 -6.18
CA SER A 416 21.30 18.73 -5.86
C SER A 416 22.76 19.18 -5.91
N LYS A 417 23.13 20.15 -6.77
CA LYS A 417 24.45 20.78 -6.75
C LYS A 417 24.66 21.77 -5.60
N ASN A 418 23.65 22.56 -5.23
CA ASN A 418 23.79 23.64 -4.23
C ASN A 418 23.62 23.19 -2.77
N PHE A 419 22.87 22.11 -2.51
CA PHE A 419 22.68 21.58 -1.15
C PHE A 419 23.66 20.46 -0.78
N ALA A 420 24.62 20.15 -1.67
CA ALA A 420 25.69 19.18 -1.42
C ALA A 420 26.85 19.72 -0.53
N THR A 421 26.77 20.94 0.02
CA THR A 421 27.76 21.46 0.97
C THR A 421 27.16 21.59 2.38
N PRO A 422 27.75 20.98 3.42
CA PRO A 422 27.11 20.81 4.72
C PRO A 422 27.43 22.00 5.65
N THR A 423 26.40 22.57 6.29
CA THR A 423 26.57 23.12 7.63
C THR A 423 25.31 22.93 8.48
N ALA A 424 25.54 22.38 9.67
CA ALA A 424 24.69 22.33 10.86
C ALA A 424 23.65 21.20 10.98
N LEU A 425 24.20 20.04 11.36
CA LEU A 425 23.57 18.94 12.06
C LEU A 425 23.25 19.38 13.52
N LEU A 426 22.01 19.13 13.96
CA LEU A 426 21.51 19.10 15.35
C LEU A 426 22.09 20.11 16.37
N GLN A 427 21.31 21.16 16.65
CA GLN A 427 21.09 21.60 18.03
C GLN A 427 19.68 22.17 18.20
N THR A 428 18.95 21.53 19.12
CA THR A 428 17.71 21.98 19.77
C THR A 428 16.45 22.12 18.91
N PHE A 429 15.45 21.31 19.26
CA PHE A 429 14.04 21.63 19.04
C PHE A 429 13.78 23.06 19.54
N SER A 430 13.52 23.98 18.62
CA SER A 430 12.74 25.18 18.86
C SER A 430 11.98 25.47 17.57
N SER A 431 10.65 25.52 17.66
CA SER A 431 9.75 25.85 16.56
C SER A 431 10.03 27.27 16.08
N SER A 432 11.02 27.44 15.20
CA SER A 432 11.22 28.74 14.58
C SER A 432 10.50 28.74 13.23
N ASN A 433 9.54 29.67 13.12
CA ASN A 433 8.83 30.07 11.90
C ASN A 433 9.76 30.42 10.70
N THR A 434 11.09 30.27 10.83
CA THR A 434 12.10 30.72 9.87
C THR A 434 12.33 29.73 8.72
N SER A 435 12.13 28.42 8.89
CA SER A 435 12.25 27.46 7.78
C SER A 435 11.00 27.52 6.87
N ALA A 436 9.81 27.54 7.47
CA ALA A 436 8.54 27.69 6.75
C ALA A 436 8.49 29.01 5.97
N THR A 437 8.89 30.15 6.57
CA THR A 437 8.92 31.45 5.86
C THR A 437 9.91 31.50 4.71
N ARG A 438 11.03 30.77 4.78
CA ARG A 438 11.98 30.65 3.65
C ARG A 438 11.40 29.83 2.50
N TRP A 439 10.70 28.73 2.80
CA TRP A 439 9.97 27.96 1.79
C TRP A 439 8.81 28.74 1.18
N PHE A 440 8.05 29.49 1.99
CA PHE A 440 6.98 30.38 1.51
C PHE A 440 7.53 31.53 0.65
N GLY A 441 8.65 32.15 1.03
CA GLY A 441 9.28 33.21 0.24
C GLY A 441 9.75 32.73 -1.14
N LEU A 442 10.25 31.51 -1.22
CA LEU A 442 10.70 30.90 -2.46
C LEU A 442 9.52 30.53 -3.38
N ALA A 443 8.42 30.02 -2.81
CA ALA A 443 7.18 29.76 -3.54
C ALA A 443 6.55 31.05 -4.11
N ILE A 444 6.60 32.15 -3.35
CA ILE A 444 6.14 33.47 -3.79
C ILE A 444 7.01 34.00 -4.93
N ALA A 445 8.34 33.91 -4.82
CA ALA A 445 9.25 34.39 -5.87
C ALA A 445 9.05 33.65 -7.20
N ILE A 446 8.81 32.34 -7.15
CA ILE A 446 8.51 31.52 -8.33
C ILE A 446 7.16 31.93 -8.95
N SER A 447 6.12 32.10 -8.13
CA SER A 447 4.80 32.53 -8.62
C SER A 447 4.83 33.92 -9.25
N VAL A 448 5.59 34.86 -8.67
CA VAL A 448 5.75 36.23 -9.21
C VAL A 448 6.50 36.21 -10.54
N THR A 449 7.55 35.39 -10.66
CA THR A 449 8.32 35.26 -11.90
C THR A 449 7.48 34.64 -13.01
N GLN A 450 6.66 33.63 -12.69
CA GLN A 450 5.70 33.02 -13.61
C GLN A 450 4.61 34.00 -14.05
N ALA A 451 4.06 34.80 -13.13
CA ALA A 451 3.08 35.83 -13.45
C ALA A 451 3.67 36.90 -14.39
N LEU A 452 4.92 37.32 -14.16
CA LEU A 452 5.62 38.31 -15.00
C LEU A 452 5.87 37.79 -16.42
N THR A 453 6.21 36.50 -16.57
CA THR A 453 6.40 35.89 -17.90
C THR A 453 5.09 35.86 -18.68
N ILE A 454 3.97 35.54 -18.01
CA ILE A 454 2.64 35.55 -18.62
C ILE A 454 2.22 36.97 -19.02
N LEU A 455 2.51 37.98 -18.19
CA LEU A 455 2.08 39.37 -18.42
C LEU A 455 2.92 40.12 -19.47
N VAL A 456 4.20 39.77 -19.64
CA VAL A 456 5.14 40.51 -20.50
C VAL A 456 5.49 39.75 -21.80
N VAL A 457 5.73 38.44 -21.71
CA VAL A 457 6.19 37.64 -22.87
C VAL A 457 5.03 37.22 -23.76
N MET A 458 3.85 36.96 -23.18
CA MET A 458 2.67 36.54 -23.93
C MET A 458 2.08 37.63 -24.86
N PRO A 459 1.99 38.92 -24.45
CA PRO A 459 1.55 39.99 -25.36
C PRO A 459 2.58 40.37 -26.43
N THR A 460 3.88 40.18 -26.17
CA THR A 460 4.95 40.50 -27.13
C THR A 460 5.10 39.45 -28.23
N LEU A 461 4.74 38.19 -27.97
CA LEU A 461 4.69 37.15 -29.00
C LEU A 461 3.46 37.26 -29.92
N ARG A 462 2.34 37.82 -29.42
CA ARG A 462 1.13 38.07 -30.21
C ARG A 462 1.28 39.18 -31.27
N SER A 463 2.31 40.02 -31.18
CA SER A 463 2.50 41.14 -32.12
C SER A 463 3.33 40.78 -33.37
N VAL A 464 3.78 39.53 -33.51
CA VAL A 464 4.63 39.11 -34.63
C VAL A 464 3.80 38.70 -35.85
N ALA A 465 3.85 39.52 -36.90
CA ALA A 465 2.97 39.45 -38.08
C ALA A 465 3.11 38.22 -39.00
N GLY A 466 4.14 37.38 -38.82
CA GLY A 466 4.35 36.13 -39.57
C GLY A 466 3.29 35.04 -39.29
N PHE A 467 2.36 35.36 -38.41
CA PHE A 467 1.31 34.52 -37.86
C PHE A 467 -0.09 35.26 -37.97
N SER A 468 -0.51 35.83 -39.15
CA SER A 468 -1.93 36.24 -39.54
C SER A 468 -2.71 35.40 -40.65
N GLY A 469 -4.03 35.05 -40.52
CA GLY A 469 -4.76 33.88 -41.12
C GLY A 469 -6.31 33.83 -40.96
N CYS A 470 -6.91 32.85 -41.64
CA CYS A 470 -8.35 32.73 -42.01
C CYS A 470 -8.89 33.83 -42.93
N VAL A 471 -8.29 33.94 -44.12
CA VAL A 471 -8.64 34.91 -45.20
C VAL A 471 -10.09 34.79 -45.66
N GLU A 472 -10.66 33.58 -45.74
CA GLU A 472 -11.96 33.33 -46.36
C GLU A 472 -13.17 33.82 -45.52
N ILE A 473 -13.10 33.73 -44.19
CA ILE A 473 -14.17 34.22 -43.29
C ILE A 473 -14.18 35.75 -43.24
N TYR A 474 -13.01 36.37 -43.31
CA TYR A 474 -12.87 37.82 -43.41
C TYR A 474 -13.45 38.32 -44.75
N ASP A 475 -13.10 37.67 -45.86
CA ASP A 475 -13.63 38.02 -47.18
C ASP A 475 -15.16 37.83 -47.29
N TRP A 476 -15.71 36.79 -46.66
CA TRP A 476 -17.17 36.59 -46.62
C TRP A 476 -17.87 37.70 -45.82
N ARG A 477 -17.38 38.05 -44.62
CA ARG A 477 -17.99 39.15 -43.84
C ARG A 477 -17.88 40.49 -44.54
N LYS A 478 -16.76 40.75 -45.22
CA LYS A 478 -16.58 41.95 -46.05
C LYS A 478 -17.57 42.00 -47.22
N LYS A 479 -17.90 40.86 -47.82
CA LYS A 479 -18.93 40.77 -48.87
C LYS A 479 -20.36 40.97 -48.34
N VAL A 480 -20.66 40.50 -47.14
CA VAL A 480 -21.98 40.69 -46.50
C VAL A 480 -22.20 42.16 -46.15
N THR A 481 -21.22 42.82 -45.53
CA THR A 481 -21.36 44.24 -45.15
C THR A 481 -21.43 45.17 -46.36
N THR A 482 -20.74 44.85 -47.46
CA THR A 482 -20.87 45.59 -48.72
C THR A 482 -22.23 45.39 -49.38
N TYR A 483 -22.81 44.19 -49.29
CA TYR A 483 -24.16 43.92 -49.80
C TYR A 483 -25.25 44.67 -49.01
N GLU A 484 -25.17 44.67 -47.68
CA GLU A 484 -26.11 45.39 -46.81
C GLU A 484 -26.07 46.92 -47.03
N ALA A 485 -24.87 47.47 -47.26
CA ALA A 485 -24.70 48.90 -47.58
C ALA A 485 -25.29 49.27 -48.95
N GLU A 486 -25.14 48.40 -49.96
CA GLU A 486 -25.79 48.60 -51.27
C GLU A 486 -27.31 48.52 -51.17
N GLU A 487 -27.85 47.61 -50.37
CA GLU A 487 -29.29 47.44 -50.19
C GLU A 487 -29.93 48.63 -49.44
N GLN A 488 -29.25 49.15 -48.40
CA GLN A 488 -29.64 50.41 -47.75
C GLN A 488 -29.59 51.61 -48.72
N SER A 489 -28.57 51.68 -49.59
CA SER A 489 -28.48 52.75 -50.59
C SER A 489 -29.59 52.70 -51.64
N LYS A 490 -30.02 51.50 -52.04
CA LYS A 490 -31.16 51.30 -52.96
C LYS A 490 -32.49 51.71 -52.30
N LEU A 491 -32.71 51.34 -51.04
CA LEU A 491 -33.89 51.75 -50.28
C LEU A 491 -33.94 53.27 -50.06
N LEU A 492 -32.78 53.91 -49.84
CA LEU A 492 -32.67 55.36 -49.81
C LEU A 492 -32.98 55.98 -51.18
N GLN A 493 -32.53 55.39 -52.29
CA GLN A 493 -32.83 55.87 -53.65
C GLN A 493 -34.31 55.71 -54.04
N GLU A 494 -34.98 54.64 -53.61
CA GLU A 494 -36.43 54.47 -53.76
C GLU A 494 -37.22 55.48 -52.92
N SER A 495 -36.77 55.77 -51.70
CA SER A 495 -37.30 56.85 -50.85
C SER A 495 -37.08 58.25 -51.46
N THR A 496 -35.93 58.48 -52.10
CA THR A 496 -35.55 59.78 -52.71
C THR A 496 -36.31 60.06 -54.02
N LYS A 497 -36.85 59.03 -54.70
CA LYS A 497 -37.79 59.22 -55.82
C LYS A 497 -39.18 59.70 -55.39
N ALA A 498 -39.51 59.65 -54.10
CA ALA A 498 -40.79 60.11 -53.56
C ALA A 498 -40.76 61.54 -52.98
N THR A 499 -39.59 62.15 -52.79
CA THR A 499 -39.50 63.54 -52.29
C THR A 499 -38.25 64.24 -52.83
N GLU A 500 -38.44 65.23 -53.69
CA GLU A 500 -37.35 66.07 -54.21
C GLU A 500 -37.10 67.28 -53.29
N LYS A 501 -35.80 67.57 -53.03
CA LYS A 501 -35.17 68.77 -52.40
C LYS A 501 -35.19 68.77 -50.86
N THR A 502 -34.07 68.70 -50.13
CA THR A 502 -32.77 69.37 -50.25
C THR A 502 -31.68 68.61 -49.46
N VAL A 503 -30.44 68.73 -49.93
CA VAL A 503 -29.20 68.03 -49.55
C VAL A 503 -28.65 68.39 -48.16
N VAL A 504 -28.15 67.41 -47.39
CA VAL A 504 -26.84 67.41 -46.72
C VAL A 504 -26.33 65.96 -46.59
N ASP A 505 -25.14 65.72 -47.15
CA ASP A 505 -24.34 64.49 -47.05
C ASP A 505 -23.87 64.23 -45.60
N THR A 506 -24.16 63.04 -45.08
CA THR A 506 -23.33 62.42 -44.03
C THR A 506 -23.22 60.92 -44.31
N LYS A 507 -22.06 60.50 -44.78
CA LYS A 507 -21.68 59.11 -45.05
C LYS A 507 -21.49 58.37 -43.72
N PRO A 508 -22.12 57.21 -43.46
CA PRO A 508 -21.75 56.40 -42.31
C PRO A 508 -20.46 55.63 -42.64
N ASP A 509 -19.43 55.83 -41.83
CA ASP A 509 -18.16 55.12 -41.90
C ASP A 509 -18.34 53.64 -41.51
N ALA A 510 -18.67 52.79 -42.48
CA ALA A 510 -18.78 51.33 -42.30
C ALA A 510 -17.40 50.62 -42.25
N ASN A 511 -16.29 51.36 -42.14
CA ASN A 511 -14.94 50.80 -42.23
C ASN A 511 -14.26 50.51 -40.88
N ASN A 512 -14.90 50.80 -39.74
CA ASN A 512 -14.24 50.71 -38.43
C ASN A 512 -14.46 49.40 -37.63
N ASP A 513 -15.34 48.48 -38.07
CA ASP A 513 -15.70 47.30 -37.26
C ASP A 513 -15.26 45.92 -37.82
N ILE A 514 -14.37 45.86 -38.82
CA ILE A 514 -13.85 44.58 -39.31
C ILE A 514 -12.49 44.26 -38.62
N PRO A 515 -12.42 43.27 -37.70
CA PRO A 515 -11.18 42.93 -37.00
C PRO A 515 -10.09 42.41 -37.96
N LYS A 516 -8.82 42.77 -37.72
CA LYS A 516 -7.66 42.37 -38.53
C LYS A 516 -7.36 40.85 -38.42
N LEU A 517 -6.86 40.28 -39.52
CA LEU A 517 -6.60 38.85 -39.80
C LEU A 517 -5.55 38.18 -38.85
N ASP A 518 -5.68 36.88 -38.50
CA ASP A 518 -4.90 36.14 -37.45
C ASP A 518 -4.45 34.69 -37.83
N SER A 519 -3.15 34.31 -37.88
CA SER A 519 -2.63 33.04 -38.48
C SER A 519 -1.71 32.28 -37.58
N GLY A 520 -1.79 30.98 -37.75
CA GLY A 520 -0.58 30.24 -38.09
C GLY A 520 -0.94 28.94 -38.79
N TRP A 521 -2.12 28.87 -39.40
CA TRP A 521 -2.87 27.62 -39.35
C TRP A 521 -2.39 26.56 -40.34
N ARG A 522 -1.70 26.96 -41.42
CA ARG A 522 -1.13 26.02 -42.42
C ARG A 522 0.23 25.44 -42.02
N ALA A 523 1.05 26.16 -41.26
CA ALA A 523 2.36 25.69 -40.83
C ALA A 523 2.27 24.60 -39.75
N ILE A 524 1.29 24.74 -38.85
CA ILE A 524 1.06 23.79 -37.75
C ILE A 524 0.54 22.45 -38.27
N LYS A 525 -0.33 22.44 -39.29
CA LYS A 525 -0.82 21.20 -39.93
C LYS A 525 0.29 20.39 -40.61
N PHE A 526 1.28 21.06 -41.19
CA PHE A 526 2.40 20.39 -41.85
C PHE A 526 3.35 19.73 -40.84
N PHE A 527 3.65 20.44 -39.74
CA PHE A 527 4.48 19.89 -38.67
C PHE A 527 3.81 18.75 -37.90
N THR A 528 2.50 18.84 -37.63
CA THR A 528 1.79 17.75 -36.93
C THR A 528 1.66 16.49 -37.78
N MET A 529 1.47 16.61 -39.10
CA MET A 529 1.50 15.46 -40.00
C MET A 529 2.87 14.79 -40.08
N ALA A 530 3.95 15.56 -40.14
CA ALA A 530 5.31 15.02 -40.15
C ALA A 530 5.65 14.25 -38.86
N VAL A 531 5.17 14.73 -37.71
CA VAL A 531 5.40 14.09 -36.40
C VAL A 531 4.53 12.85 -36.21
N ILE A 532 3.28 12.85 -36.67
CA ILE A 532 2.41 11.66 -36.60
C ILE A 532 2.97 10.53 -37.47
N VAL A 533 3.50 10.83 -38.65
CA VAL A 533 4.16 9.84 -39.51
C VAL A 533 5.43 9.29 -38.87
N TYR A 534 6.17 10.08 -38.09
CA TYR A 534 7.37 9.62 -37.39
C TYR A 534 7.05 8.73 -36.17
N VAL A 535 5.97 9.03 -35.42
CA VAL A 535 5.57 8.27 -34.21
C VAL A 535 4.83 6.96 -34.54
N VAL A 536 4.25 6.81 -35.73
CA VAL A 536 3.60 5.56 -36.16
C VAL A 536 4.61 4.57 -36.78
N LEU A 537 5.83 5.02 -37.08
CA LEU A 537 6.90 4.23 -37.71
C LEU A 537 8.04 3.81 -36.75
N VAL A 538 7.97 4.17 -35.46
CA VAL A 538 8.89 3.76 -34.38
C VAL A 538 8.07 3.19 -33.24
#